data_AF-A0A356C1V5-F1
#
_entry.id   AF-A0A356C1V5-F1
#
_cell.length_a   1.000
_cell.length_b   1.000
_cell.length_c   1.000
_cell.angle_alpha   90.00
_cell.angle_beta   90.00
_cell.angle_gamma   90.00
#
_symmetry.space_group_name_H-M   'P 1'
#
loop_
_entity.id
_entity.type
_entity.pdbx_description
1 polymer ?
#
loop_
_entity_poly.entity_id
_entity_poly.type
_entity_poly.pdbx_seq_one_letter_code
_entity_poly.pdbx_strand_id
1 'polypeptide(L)'
;VDMRMWEERPFVFIQELSFAPDPVRPPSVLDSPSVESMEVRLTGPKVLIYHTHTSENYLGRAGVSNQPRQAHYQFRNMADPTITGVMAVGRHLSNALTSLGVQTVHESRIHTLPTINSSYSNSEKTVREILSKQKDFDMVIDLHRDAGVPNPTVVINGREVARLVLVVGTAQNIPLSHPNFQ
;
A
#
# COMPACT_ATOMS: atom_id res chain seq x y z
N VAL A 1 31.52 -10.12 1.01
CA VAL A 1 30.29 -9.29 1.09
C VAL A 1 29.16 -10.27 1.35
N ASP A 2 28.73 -10.34 2.60
CA ASP A 2 27.74 -11.30 3.09
C ASP A 2 26.36 -10.88 2.56
N MET A 3 25.85 -11.57 1.53
CA MET A 3 24.51 -11.38 1.01
C MET A 3 23.52 -11.95 2.03
N ARG A 4 23.19 -11.15 3.03
CA ARG A 4 22.05 -11.44 3.90
C ARG A 4 20.80 -11.24 3.09
N MET A 5 20.28 -12.36 2.60
CA MET A 5 18.92 -12.43 2.08
C MET A 5 17.99 -11.89 3.17
N TRP A 6 17.09 -11.01 2.79
CA TRP A 6 15.98 -10.63 3.64
C TRP A 6 15.26 -11.91 4.05
N GLU A 7 15.04 -12.11 5.36
CA GLU A 7 13.95 -12.98 5.76
C GLU A 7 12.70 -12.38 5.13
N GLU A 8 12.15 -13.07 4.13
CA GLU A 8 10.78 -12.84 3.70
C GLU A 8 9.95 -12.89 4.98
N ARG A 9 9.53 -11.72 5.48
CA ARG A 9 8.53 -11.69 6.53
C ARG A 9 7.29 -12.23 5.83
N PRO A 10 6.82 -13.44 6.18
CA PRO A 10 5.66 -14.00 5.50
C PRO A 10 4.55 -12.96 5.64
N PHE A 11 3.99 -12.57 4.50
CA PHE A 11 2.79 -11.77 4.51
C PHE A 11 1.69 -12.66 5.12
N VAL A 12 1.43 -12.47 6.42
CA VAL A 12 0.39 -13.22 7.10
C VAL A 12 -0.94 -12.53 6.79
N PHE A 13 -1.67 -13.09 5.84
CA PHE A 13 -3.08 -12.75 5.67
C PHE A 13 -3.85 -13.28 6.88
N ILE A 14 -4.22 -12.40 7.81
CA ILE A 14 -5.02 -12.76 8.97
C ILE A 14 -6.47 -12.74 8.52
N GLN A 15 -6.94 -13.85 7.94
CA GLN A 15 -8.32 -13.99 7.47
C GLN A 15 -9.35 -13.73 8.58
N GLU A 16 -8.97 -13.96 9.85
CA GLU A 16 -9.77 -13.69 11.07
C GLU A 16 -10.03 -12.18 11.33
N LEU A 17 -9.44 -11.27 10.54
CA LEU A 17 -9.63 -9.82 10.64
C LEU A 17 -10.39 -9.23 9.43
N SER A 18 -11.04 -10.05 8.60
CA SER A 18 -11.93 -9.56 7.55
C SER A 18 -13.25 -9.05 8.15
N PHE A 19 -13.56 -7.77 7.92
CA PHE A 19 -14.79 -7.11 8.40
C PHE A 19 -15.95 -7.20 7.40
N ALA A 20 -15.75 -7.87 6.27
CA ALA A 20 -16.76 -8.07 5.24
C ALA A 20 -16.96 -9.57 5.01
N PRO A 21 -18.16 -10.02 4.56
CA PRO A 21 -18.28 -11.35 3.98
C PRO A 21 -17.21 -11.53 2.90
N ASP A 22 -16.68 -12.76 2.79
CA ASP A 22 -15.67 -13.08 1.78
C ASP A 22 -16.09 -12.51 0.41
N PRO A 23 -15.20 -11.82 -0.32
CA PRO A 23 -15.53 -11.32 -1.64
C PRO A 23 -16.04 -12.48 -2.48
N VAL A 24 -17.24 -12.32 -3.05
CA VAL A 24 -17.89 -13.38 -3.82
C VAL A 24 -17.00 -13.73 -5.00
N ARG A 25 -16.41 -14.94 -4.93
CA ARG A 25 -15.58 -15.48 -6.00
C ARG A 25 -16.44 -15.57 -7.27
N PRO A 26 -15.99 -15.04 -8.42
CA PRO A 26 -16.68 -15.25 -9.69
C PRO A 26 -16.83 -16.76 -9.94
N PRO A 27 -17.97 -17.23 -10.46
CA PRO A 27 -18.21 -18.66 -10.62
C PRO A 27 -17.11 -19.29 -11.49
N SER A 28 -16.46 -20.32 -10.96
CA SER A 28 -15.42 -21.08 -11.67
C SER A 28 -16.07 -21.91 -12.76
N VAL A 29 -15.67 -21.70 -14.01
CA VAL A 29 -15.93 -22.67 -15.08
C VAL A 29 -15.05 -23.88 -14.78
N LEU A 30 -15.66 -24.96 -14.27
CA LEU A 30 -14.98 -26.22 -14.05
C LEU A 30 -14.73 -26.91 -15.40
N ASP A 31 -13.47 -27.14 -15.72
CA ASP A 31 -12.99 -28.48 -16.05
C ASP A 31 -11.47 -28.56 -15.83
N SER A 32 -11.01 -29.64 -15.23
CA SER A 32 -9.60 -30.02 -15.05
C SER A 32 -9.44 -31.41 -15.71
N PRO A 33 -8.30 -31.76 -16.35
CA PRO A 33 -6.99 -31.71 -15.67
C PRO A 33 -5.76 -31.39 -16.55
N SER A 34 -4.75 -30.74 -15.96
CA SER A 34 -3.35 -31.18 -15.95
C SER A 34 -2.46 -30.11 -15.30
N VAL A 35 -1.48 -30.57 -14.52
CA VAL A 35 -0.51 -29.76 -13.80
C VAL A 35 0.46 -29.13 -14.80
N GLU A 36 0.12 -27.95 -15.31
CA GLU A 36 1.07 -27.00 -15.88
C GLU A 36 1.01 -25.73 -15.04
N SER A 37 2.18 -25.12 -14.82
CA SER A 37 2.37 -23.89 -14.06
C SER A 37 1.28 -22.88 -14.41
N MET A 38 0.31 -22.73 -13.50
CA MET A 38 -0.77 -21.79 -13.66
C MET A 38 -0.15 -20.41 -13.57
N GLU A 39 0.21 -19.83 -14.72
CA GLU A 39 0.28 -18.38 -14.83
C GLU A 39 -1.04 -17.89 -14.27
N VAL A 40 -0.99 -17.27 -13.08
CA VAL A 40 -2.13 -16.57 -12.53
C VAL A 40 -2.46 -15.50 -13.55
N ARG A 41 -3.42 -15.77 -14.44
CA ARG A 41 -3.99 -14.75 -15.31
C ARG A 41 -4.73 -13.80 -14.38
N LEU A 42 -4.02 -12.77 -13.94
CA LEU A 42 -4.56 -11.68 -13.15
C LEU A 42 -5.57 -10.96 -14.05
N THR A 43 -6.81 -11.44 -14.05
CA THR A 43 -7.95 -10.86 -14.76
C THR A 43 -8.78 -9.95 -13.84
N GLY A 44 -8.36 -9.83 -12.59
CA GLY A 44 -8.95 -8.94 -11.60
C GLY A 44 -8.59 -7.47 -11.84
N PRO A 45 -9.19 -6.57 -11.03
CA PRO A 45 -9.01 -5.14 -11.18
C PRO A 45 -7.53 -4.76 -11.11
N LYS A 46 -7.17 -3.67 -11.78
CA LYS A 46 -5.81 -3.14 -11.80
C LYS A 46 -5.68 -1.90 -10.94
N VAL A 47 -4.75 -1.94 -10.00
CA VAL A 47 -4.55 -0.92 -8.98
C VAL A 47 -3.15 -0.34 -9.07
N LEU A 48 -3.06 0.98 -9.12
CA LEU A 48 -1.82 1.72 -8.94
C LEU A 48 -1.68 2.11 -7.47
N ILE A 49 -0.58 1.76 -6.82
CA ILE A 49 -0.23 2.21 -5.47
C ILE A 49 0.96 3.14 -5.59
N TYR A 50 0.83 4.36 -5.10
CA TYR A 50 1.92 5.34 -5.04
C TYR A 50 1.93 6.05 -3.68
N HIS A 51 2.92 6.90 -3.48
CA HIS A 51 3.09 7.63 -2.22
C HIS A 51 3.47 9.08 -2.52
N THR A 52 2.63 10.05 -2.17
CA THR A 52 3.02 11.45 -2.25
C THR A 52 4.14 11.76 -1.25
N HIS A 53 4.02 11.31 0.00
CA HIS A 53 5.03 11.53 1.04
C HIS A 53 5.92 10.30 1.26
N THR A 54 6.75 9.97 0.26
CA THR A 54 7.75 8.88 0.33
C THR A 54 8.67 8.87 1.55
N SER A 55 8.85 10.00 2.24
CA SER A 55 9.70 10.14 3.43
C SER A 55 9.03 9.75 4.76
N GLU A 56 7.76 9.41 4.72
CA GLU A 56 6.98 9.01 5.89
C GLU A 56 7.45 7.66 6.44
N ASN A 57 8.28 7.69 7.49
CA ASN A 57 8.84 6.49 8.11
C ASN A 57 8.19 6.15 9.45
N TYR A 58 8.41 4.90 9.86
CA TYR A 58 8.02 4.36 11.17
C TYR A 58 9.27 4.24 12.04
N LEU A 59 9.16 4.59 13.33
CA LEU A 59 10.20 4.32 14.31
C LEU A 59 10.21 2.80 14.54
N GLY A 60 11.16 2.08 13.95
CA GLY A 60 11.30 0.63 14.18
C GLY A 60 11.53 0.33 15.67
N ARG A 61 11.49 -0.96 16.04
CA ARG A 61 11.71 -1.42 17.44
C ARG A 61 13.02 -0.91 18.08
N ALA A 62 14.04 -0.60 17.28
CA ALA A 62 15.33 -0.06 17.72
C ALA A 62 15.36 1.47 17.88
N GLY A 63 14.30 2.18 17.48
CA GLY A 63 14.22 3.64 17.39
C GLY A 63 13.59 4.32 18.61
N VAL A 64 13.53 3.66 19.77
CA VAL A 64 13.14 4.30 21.04
C VAL A 64 14.31 5.15 21.56
N SER A 65 14.76 6.11 20.75
CA SER A 65 15.49 7.26 21.27
C SER A 65 14.45 8.36 21.52
N ASN A 66 14.68 9.20 22.54
CA ASN A 66 13.73 10.17 23.12
C ASN A 66 13.27 11.32 22.18
N GLN A 67 13.15 11.09 20.87
CA GLN A 67 12.79 12.10 19.86
C GLN A 67 11.81 11.53 18.81
N PRO A 68 10.55 11.22 19.18
CA PRO A 68 9.55 10.67 18.26
C PRO A 68 9.19 11.62 17.09
N ARG A 69 9.53 12.91 17.19
CA ARG A 69 9.27 13.94 16.17
C ARG A 69 10.10 13.79 14.88
N GLN A 70 11.15 12.97 14.88
CA GLN A 70 12.13 12.87 13.79
C GLN A 70 11.94 11.65 12.86
N ALA A 71 10.76 11.02 12.89
CA ALA A 71 10.43 9.91 11.97
C ALA A 71 10.08 10.39 10.56
N HIS A 72 9.79 11.67 10.37
CA HIS A 72 9.82 12.28 9.05
C HIS A 72 11.29 12.44 8.63
N TYR A 73 11.62 12.22 7.36
CA TYR A 73 12.97 12.40 6.79
C TYR A 73 14.02 11.30 7.03
N GLN A 74 13.67 10.15 7.61
CA GLN A 74 14.59 9.01 7.70
C GLN A 74 14.45 8.07 6.49
N PHE A 75 15.00 8.48 5.34
CA PHE A 75 15.05 7.63 4.14
C PHE A 75 16.10 6.54 4.25
N ARG A 76 15.97 5.59 5.19
CA ARG A 76 16.92 4.47 5.18
C ARG A 76 16.52 3.26 6.00
N ASN A 77 16.31 2.18 5.27
CA ASN A 77 16.71 0.85 5.68
C ASN A 77 18.09 0.58 5.06
N MET A 78 18.95 -0.17 5.74
CA MET A 78 20.27 -0.55 5.22
C MET A 78 20.18 -1.48 3.99
N ALA A 79 19.06 -2.17 3.83
CA ALA A 79 18.93 -3.24 2.85
C ALA A 79 18.15 -2.85 1.57
N ASP A 80 17.44 -1.71 1.56
CA ASP A 80 16.90 -1.05 0.37
C ASP A 80 16.78 0.46 0.67
N PRO A 81 17.60 1.33 0.06
CA PRO A 81 17.54 2.77 0.31
C PRO A 81 16.31 3.43 -0.33
N THR A 82 15.63 2.76 -1.25
CA THR A 82 14.48 3.29 -2.01
C THR A 82 13.13 2.79 -1.52
N ILE A 83 13.05 1.63 -0.85
CA ILE A 83 11.80 1.10 -0.29
C ILE A 83 11.92 1.00 1.24
N THR A 84 11.31 1.96 1.92
CA THR A 84 11.34 2.10 3.40
C THR A 84 10.03 2.68 3.91
N GLY A 85 9.81 2.69 5.22
CA GLY A 85 8.68 3.40 5.82
C GLY A 85 7.33 3.03 5.22
N VAL A 86 6.56 4.03 4.82
CA VAL A 86 5.25 3.88 4.16
C VAL A 86 5.34 3.12 2.83
N MET A 87 6.45 3.25 2.09
CA MET A 87 6.64 2.50 0.84
C MET A 87 6.80 1.00 1.09
N ALA A 88 7.40 0.61 2.22
CA ALA A 88 7.45 -0.80 2.61
C ALA A 88 6.04 -1.34 2.92
N VAL A 89 5.17 -0.52 3.54
CA VAL A 89 3.75 -0.87 3.71
C VAL A 89 3.05 -0.99 2.35
N GLY A 90 3.33 -0.08 1.41
CA GLY A 90 2.83 -0.16 0.03
C GLY A 90 3.22 -1.45 -0.68
N ARG A 91 4.47 -1.91 -0.50
CA ARG A 91 4.94 -3.20 -1.03
C ARG A 91 4.18 -4.38 -0.41
N HIS A 92 3.98 -4.37 0.90
CA HIS A 92 3.19 -5.42 1.57
C HIS A 92 1.73 -5.43 1.09
N LEU A 93 1.12 -4.25 0.90
CA LEU A 93 -0.24 -4.12 0.34
C LEU A 93 -0.31 -4.61 -1.11
N SER A 94 0.67 -4.26 -1.94
CA SER A 94 0.78 -4.74 -3.33
C SER A 94 0.85 -6.27 -3.38
N ASN A 95 1.70 -6.88 -2.56
CA ASN A 95 1.81 -8.34 -2.46
C ASN A 95 0.49 -8.98 -2.00
N ALA A 96 -0.18 -8.38 -1.01
CA ALA A 96 -1.47 -8.85 -0.50
C ALA A 96 -2.58 -8.83 -1.54
N LEU A 97 -2.70 -7.73 -2.28
CA LEU A 97 -3.70 -7.59 -3.34
C LEU A 97 -3.40 -8.55 -4.50
N THR A 98 -2.12 -8.69 -4.85
CA THR A 98 -1.69 -9.64 -5.88
C THR A 98 -2.03 -11.09 -5.50
N SER A 99 -1.86 -11.50 -4.25
CA SER A 99 -2.25 -12.84 -3.80
C SER A 99 -3.77 -13.07 -3.81
N LEU A 100 -4.56 -12.00 -3.80
CA LEU A 100 -6.02 -12.01 -3.96
C LEU A 100 -6.48 -11.90 -5.43
N GLY A 101 -5.54 -11.91 -6.40
CA GLY A 101 -5.84 -11.86 -7.83
C GLY A 101 -6.03 -10.44 -8.41
N VAL A 102 -5.72 -9.40 -7.63
CA VAL A 102 -5.72 -8.00 -8.08
C VAL A 102 -4.40 -7.69 -8.77
N GLN A 103 -4.43 -7.09 -9.96
CA GLN A 103 -3.22 -6.62 -10.63
C GLN A 103 -2.70 -5.39 -9.91
N THR A 104 -1.47 -5.40 -9.42
CA THR A 104 -0.90 -4.22 -8.74
C THR A 104 0.34 -3.67 -9.45
N VAL A 105 0.41 -2.34 -9.52
CA VAL A 105 1.61 -1.60 -9.88
C VAL A 105 2.00 -0.78 -8.66
N HIS A 106 3.16 -1.06 -8.06
CA HIS A 106 3.70 -0.28 -6.96
C HIS A 106 4.76 0.71 -7.48
N GLU A 107 4.44 2.00 -7.42
CA GLU A 107 5.32 3.10 -7.83
C GLU A 107 6.13 3.62 -6.63
N SER A 108 7.46 3.50 -6.73
CA SER A 108 8.41 3.81 -5.66
C SER A 108 9.34 4.99 -5.97
N ARG A 109 9.07 5.78 -7.02
CA ARG A 109 9.79 7.04 -7.29
C ARG A 109 9.68 7.99 -6.09
N ILE A 110 10.80 8.61 -5.73
CA ILE A 110 10.89 9.53 -4.60
C ILE A 110 10.24 10.86 -4.94
N HIS A 111 9.21 11.24 -4.19
CA HIS A 111 8.47 12.49 -4.41
C HIS A 111 8.82 13.58 -3.40
N THR A 112 9.34 13.22 -2.22
CA THR A 112 9.64 14.16 -1.12
C THR A 112 10.95 14.95 -1.33
N LEU A 113 11.64 14.75 -2.46
CA LEU A 113 12.85 15.49 -2.82
C LEU A 113 12.56 16.46 -3.97
N PRO A 114 13.20 17.65 -4.02
CA PRO A 114 14.21 18.14 -3.06
C PRO A 114 13.62 18.66 -1.74
N THR A 115 12.31 18.93 -1.68
CA THR A 115 11.64 19.39 -0.45
C THR A 115 10.30 18.69 -0.27
N ILE A 116 9.82 18.60 0.97
CA ILE A 116 8.49 18.05 1.28
C ILE A 116 7.36 18.81 0.60
N ASN A 117 7.51 20.13 0.42
CA ASN A 117 6.52 20.96 -0.28
C ASN A 117 6.41 20.60 -1.76
N SER A 118 7.45 19.99 -2.34
CA SER A 118 7.45 19.51 -3.73
C SER A 118 6.71 18.19 -3.90
N SER A 119 6.35 17.49 -2.81
CA SER A 119 5.81 16.13 -2.83
C SER A 119 4.61 15.99 -3.76
N TYR A 120 3.59 16.83 -3.58
CA TYR A 120 2.36 16.78 -4.37
C TYR A 120 2.61 17.03 -5.86
N SER A 121 3.39 18.06 -6.19
CA SER A 121 3.69 18.37 -7.59
C SER A 121 4.54 17.29 -8.27
N ASN A 122 5.41 16.61 -7.51
CA ASN A 122 6.22 15.51 -8.03
C ASN A 122 5.39 14.24 -8.22
N SER A 123 4.58 13.87 -7.23
CA SER A 123 3.73 12.68 -7.29
C SER A 123 2.66 12.82 -8.37
N GLU A 124 2.08 14.02 -8.54
CA GLU A 124 1.14 14.30 -9.63
C GLU A 124 1.77 14.07 -11.00
N LYS A 125 3.00 14.56 -11.24
CA LYS A 125 3.71 14.35 -12.51
C LYS A 125 3.92 12.86 -12.79
N THR A 126 4.40 12.13 -11.78
CA THR A 126 4.60 10.68 -11.82
C THR A 126 3.30 9.95 -12.17
N VAL A 127 2.21 10.22 -11.46
CA VAL A 127 0.93 9.54 -11.66
C VAL A 127 0.34 9.89 -13.02
N ARG A 128 0.37 11.17 -13.44
CA ARG A 128 -0.07 11.58 -14.79
C ARG A 128 0.70 10.85 -15.89
N GLU A 129 2.01 10.71 -15.74
CA GLU A 129 2.84 9.97 -16.68
C GLU A 129 2.40 8.51 -16.78
N ILE A 130 2.20 7.82 -15.65
CA ILE A 130 1.77 6.42 -15.62
C ILE A 130 0.39 6.27 -16.27
N LEU A 131 -0.58 7.09 -15.86
CA LEU A 131 -1.95 7.03 -16.36
C LEU A 131 -2.05 7.40 -17.85
N SER A 132 -1.10 8.20 -18.37
CA SER A 132 -1.04 8.49 -19.81
C SER A 132 -0.60 7.28 -20.64
N LYS A 133 0.27 6.43 -20.07
CA LYS A 133 0.82 5.22 -20.72
C LYS A 133 -0.06 3.99 -20.51
N GLN A 134 -0.75 3.91 -19.39
CA GLN A 134 -1.59 2.78 -18.98
C GLN A 134 -2.92 3.33 -18.46
N LYS A 135 -3.98 3.16 -19.26
CA LYS A 135 -5.31 3.74 -19.01
C LYS A 135 -6.30 2.76 -18.37
N ASP A 136 -5.86 1.54 -18.10
CA ASP A 136 -6.63 0.39 -17.65
C ASP A 136 -6.58 0.21 -16.12
N PHE A 137 -6.29 1.26 -15.35
CA PHE A 137 -6.37 1.21 -13.89
C PHE A 137 -7.80 1.48 -13.41
N ASP A 138 -8.31 0.58 -12.56
CA ASP A 138 -9.61 0.72 -11.90
C ASP A 138 -9.52 1.58 -10.63
N MET A 139 -8.34 1.65 -10.01
CA MET A 139 -8.10 2.43 -8.78
C MET A 139 -6.67 2.95 -8.69
N VAL A 140 -6.52 4.14 -8.13
CA VAL A 140 -5.23 4.72 -7.75
C VAL A 140 -5.25 4.99 -6.25
N ILE A 141 -4.26 4.47 -5.53
CA ILE A 141 -4.14 4.58 -4.07
C ILE A 141 -2.90 5.42 -3.76
N ASP A 142 -3.10 6.56 -3.10
CA ASP A 142 -2.03 7.32 -2.45
C ASP A 142 -1.91 6.85 -1.00
N LEU A 143 -0.90 6.04 -0.68
CA LEU A 143 -0.76 5.46 0.65
C LEU A 143 0.15 6.30 1.54
N HIS A 144 -0.41 6.77 2.66
CA HIS A 144 0.23 7.65 3.64
C HIS A 144 0.27 7.04 5.06
N ARG A 145 1.03 7.69 5.95
CA ARG A 145 0.92 7.53 7.40
C ARG A 145 0.93 8.89 8.11
N ASP A 146 0.01 9.06 9.04
CA ASP A 146 -0.03 10.26 9.86
C ASP A 146 0.94 10.20 11.05
N ALA A 147 1.49 11.36 11.43
CA ALA A 147 2.26 11.51 12.67
C ALA A 147 1.41 12.20 13.74
N GLY A 148 1.67 11.87 15.00
CA GLY A 148 1.00 12.51 16.15
C GLY A 148 -0.48 12.16 16.31
N VAL A 149 -0.95 11.08 15.70
CA VAL A 149 -2.33 10.60 15.84
C VAL A 149 -2.57 10.07 17.25
N PRO A 150 -3.59 10.55 17.98
CA PRO A 150 -3.98 9.96 19.25
C PRO A 150 -4.64 8.60 19.02
N ASN A 151 -4.26 7.60 19.82
CA ASN A 151 -4.76 6.22 19.72
C ASN A 151 -4.64 5.65 18.29
N PRO A 152 -3.41 5.53 17.74
CA PRO A 152 -3.17 5.12 16.34
C PRO A 152 -3.48 3.63 16.09
N THR A 153 -3.70 2.86 17.15
CA THR A 153 -4.04 1.44 17.10
C THR A 153 -5.41 1.19 17.73
N VAL A 154 -5.98 0.03 17.40
CA VAL A 154 -7.20 -0.53 17.99
C VAL A 154 -7.03 -2.04 18.15
N VAL A 155 -7.63 -2.62 19.18
CA VAL A 155 -7.64 -4.08 19.37
C VAL A 155 -8.86 -4.66 18.67
N ILE A 156 -8.63 -5.61 17.77
CA ILE A 156 -9.69 -6.36 17.10
C ILE A 156 -9.36 -7.85 17.17
N ASN A 157 -10.31 -8.66 17.63
CA ASN A 157 -10.14 -10.11 17.84
C ASN A 157 -8.86 -10.46 18.62
N GLY A 158 -8.55 -9.67 19.66
CA GLY A 158 -7.37 -9.85 20.51
C GLY A 158 -6.03 -9.44 19.88
N ARG A 159 -6.03 -8.87 18.66
CA ARG A 159 -4.82 -8.38 17.99
C ARG A 159 -4.83 -6.86 17.94
N GLU A 160 -3.71 -6.24 18.29
CA GLU A 160 -3.50 -4.81 18.09
C GLU A 160 -3.21 -4.53 16.61
N VAL A 161 -4.03 -3.69 15.99
CA VAL A 161 -3.92 -3.33 14.57
C VAL A 161 -3.91 -1.80 14.39
N ALA A 162 -3.29 -1.34 13.30
CA ALA A 162 -3.30 0.08 12.95
C ALA A 162 -4.71 0.52 12.52
N ARG A 163 -5.11 1.71 12.94
CA ARG A 163 -6.33 2.35 12.42
C ARG A 163 -6.04 2.93 11.03
N LEU A 164 -7.02 2.82 10.15
CA LEU A 164 -6.95 3.36 8.79
C LEU A 164 -7.96 4.50 8.64
N VAL A 165 -7.59 5.50 7.85
CA VAL A 165 -8.49 6.52 7.33
C VAL A 165 -8.53 6.36 5.82
N LEU A 166 -9.73 6.30 5.25
CA LEU A 166 -9.93 6.23 3.82
C LEU A 166 -10.49 7.58 3.34
N VAL A 167 -9.75 8.23 2.44
CA VAL A 167 -10.20 9.44 1.75
C VAL A 167 -10.46 9.08 0.30
N VAL A 168 -11.73 9.09 -0.10
CA VAL A 168 -12.14 8.69 -1.46
C VAL A 168 -12.45 9.93 -2.28
N GLY A 169 -11.75 10.11 -3.39
CA GLY A 169 -12.04 11.12 -4.39
C GLY A 169 -12.54 10.46 -5.67
N THR A 170 -13.66 10.94 -6.24
CA THR A 170 -14.22 10.43 -7.51
C THR A 170 -14.11 11.44 -8.66
N ALA A 171 -13.31 12.50 -8.48
CA ALA A 171 -13.19 13.63 -9.41
C ALA A 171 -14.53 14.33 -9.75
N GLN A 172 -15.55 14.16 -8.90
CA GLN A 172 -16.85 14.85 -8.96
C GLN A 172 -16.87 16.02 -7.96
N ASN A 173 -17.97 16.81 -7.94
CA ASN A 173 -18.11 17.97 -7.05
C ASN A 173 -17.99 17.60 -5.56
N ILE A 174 -17.31 18.45 -4.78
CA ILE A 174 -17.23 18.35 -3.31
C ILE A 174 -18.44 19.10 -2.69
N PRO A 175 -19.15 18.55 -1.69
CA PRO A 175 -18.92 17.26 -1.03
C PRO A 175 -19.39 16.07 -1.87
N LEU A 176 -18.62 14.99 -1.84
CA LEU A 176 -18.95 13.74 -2.51
C LEU A 176 -19.99 12.96 -1.69
N SER A 177 -21.12 12.63 -2.31
CA SER A 177 -22.11 11.75 -1.70
C SER A 177 -21.69 10.29 -1.92
N HIS A 178 -21.49 9.56 -0.84
CA HIS A 178 -21.20 8.12 -0.86
C HIS A 178 -22.34 7.35 -0.16
N PRO A 179 -23.52 7.22 -0.78
CA PRO A 179 -24.73 6.69 -0.10
C PRO A 179 -24.62 5.22 0.33
N ASN A 180 -23.64 4.49 -0.20
CA ASN A 180 -23.40 3.07 0.09
C ASN A 180 -22.11 2.84 0.92
N PHE A 181 -21.44 3.89 1.39
CA PHE A 181 -20.27 3.74 2.26
C PHE A 181 -20.76 3.49 3.69
N GLN A 182 -20.56 2.26 4.17
CA GLN A 182 -20.91 1.80 5.53
C GLN A 182 -19.69 1.80 6.44
#